data_AF-A0A060N275-F1
#
_entry.id   AF-A0A060N275-F1
#
_cell.length_a   1.000
_cell.length_b   1.000
_cell.length_c   1.000
_cell.angle_alpha   90.00
_cell.angle_beta   90.00
_cell.angle_gamma   90.00
#
_symmetry.space_group_name_H-M   'P 1'
#
loop_
_entity.id
_entity.type
_entity.pdbx_description
1 polymer ?
#
loop_
_entity_poly.entity_id
_entity_poly.type
_entity_poly.pdbx_seq_one_letter_code
_entity_poly.pdbx_strand_id
1 'polypeptide(L)'
;MQFGYPPMQPPVANFCLWNLQPIQGSWMGAACIYQMPPSVRNTWWFPLLNTIPLDQYTRIYQWFTGVDRDRSGTLEINELMMGQFPGGIRLSPQTALRMMRIFDTDFNGHISFYEFMAMYKFMELAYNLFVMNDRNRSGTLEPHEILPALQQLGFYINQRTSLLLHRLFARGMAFCDLNCWIAICAFAAQTRSAYQMIFMNPYYGPMKPFNPMEFGKFLDVVTSLLE
;
A
#
# COMPACT_ATOMS: atom_id res chain seq x y z
N MET A 1 13.35 16.78 45.10
CA MET A 1 12.23 16.08 44.43
C MET A 1 12.43 16.22 42.93
N GLN A 2 13.05 15.23 42.29
CA GLN A 2 13.20 15.22 40.82
C GLN A 2 11.92 14.65 40.21
N PHE A 3 11.21 15.48 39.45
CA PHE A 3 10.07 15.07 38.66
C PHE A 3 10.55 14.16 37.54
N GLY A 4 10.34 12.85 37.70
CA GLY A 4 10.55 11.88 36.63
C GLY A 4 9.50 12.12 35.55
N TYR A 5 9.95 12.42 34.34
CA TYR A 5 9.08 12.36 33.17
C TYR A 5 8.55 10.93 33.04
N PRO A 6 7.25 10.73 32.77
CA PRO A 6 6.73 9.40 32.49
C PRO A 6 7.51 8.79 31.31
N PRO A 7 7.74 7.48 31.30
CA PRO A 7 8.40 6.82 30.18
C PRO A 7 7.61 7.16 28.91
N MET A 8 8.29 7.72 27.91
CA MET A 8 7.70 7.92 26.59
C MET A 8 7.20 6.55 26.13
N GLN A 9 5.88 6.43 25.98
CA GLN A 9 5.29 5.26 25.34
C GLN A 9 5.99 5.11 23.97
N PRO A 10 6.36 3.88 23.56
CA PRO A 10 6.86 3.68 22.21
C PRO A 10 5.84 4.29 21.23
N PRO A 11 6.28 4.95 20.14
CA PRO A 11 5.36 5.54 19.19
C PRO A 11 4.37 4.45 18.76
N VAL A 12 3.08 4.71 18.95
CA VAL A 12 2.02 3.81 18.47
C VAL A 12 2.30 3.57 16.99
N ALA A 13 2.50 2.31 16.60
CA ALA A 13 2.81 1.96 15.22
C ALA A 13 1.70 2.52 14.32
N ASN A 14 2.02 3.57 13.58
CA ASN A 14 1.06 4.28 12.75
C ASN A 14 1.07 3.65 11.36
N PHE A 15 -0.03 2.98 11.01
CA PHE A 15 -0.21 2.31 9.73
C PHE A 15 -0.97 3.15 8.70
N CYS A 16 -1.45 4.34 9.07
CA CYS A 16 -2.32 5.09 8.18
C CYS A 16 -1.53 5.70 7.01
N LEU A 17 -1.93 5.36 5.78
CA LEU A 17 -1.24 5.78 4.55
C LEU A 17 -1.24 7.30 4.38
N TRP A 18 -2.19 8.00 4.99
CA TRP A 18 -2.41 9.43 4.81
C TRP A 18 -1.61 10.31 5.78
N ASN A 19 -0.94 9.72 6.77
CA ASN A 19 -0.21 10.44 7.82
C ASN A 19 1.16 9.81 8.12
N LEU A 20 1.73 9.07 7.16
CA LEU A 20 3.08 8.51 7.26
C LEU A 20 4.09 9.63 7.49
N GLN A 21 4.83 9.53 8.59
CA GLN A 21 5.85 10.51 8.95
C GLN A 21 7.19 10.14 8.29
N PRO A 22 7.93 11.11 7.73
CA PRO A 22 9.30 10.88 7.32
C PRO A 22 10.14 10.37 8.49
N ILE A 23 11.02 9.40 8.24
CA ILE A 23 11.89 8.86 9.28
C ILE A 23 13.23 9.60 9.34
N GLN A 24 13.85 9.62 10.53
CA GLN A 24 15.25 10.03 10.65
C GLN A 24 16.14 8.98 9.97
N GLY A 25 17.13 9.42 9.18
CA GLY A 25 17.98 8.51 8.42
C GLY A 25 17.29 7.89 7.19
N SER A 26 16.26 8.56 6.65
CA SER A 26 15.70 8.20 5.35
C SER A 26 16.80 8.14 4.28
N TRP A 27 16.65 7.24 3.32
CA TRP A 27 17.55 7.18 2.16
C TRP A 27 17.50 8.49 1.33
N MET A 28 16.40 9.25 1.45
CA MET A 28 16.22 10.53 0.77
C MET A 28 16.70 11.69 1.64
N GLY A 29 17.72 12.41 1.16
CA GLY A 29 17.99 13.76 1.62
C GLY A 29 16.96 14.76 1.06
N ALA A 30 16.85 15.95 1.66
CA ALA A 30 15.92 16.99 1.23
C ALA A 30 16.11 17.41 -0.26
N ALA A 31 17.34 17.36 -0.78
CA ALA A 31 17.64 17.64 -2.18
C ALA A 31 17.17 16.53 -3.13
N CYS A 32 17.22 15.25 -2.70
CA CYS A 32 16.78 14.12 -3.51
C CYS A 32 15.29 14.17 -3.82
N ILE A 33 14.48 14.74 -2.91
CA ILE A 33 13.04 14.95 -3.12
C ILE A 33 12.79 15.77 -4.38
N TYR A 34 13.57 16.82 -4.65
CA TYR A 34 13.34 17.70 -5.81
C TYR A 34 13.89 17.12 -7.12
N GLN A 35 14.83 16.18 -7.04
CA GLN A 35 15.41 15.51 -8.21
C GLN A 35 14.52 14.41 -8.79
N MET A 36 13.52 13.95 -8.04
CA MET A 36 12.59 12.93 -8.51
C MET A 36 11.65 13.45 -9.62
N PRO A 37 11.25 12.56 -10.55
CA PRO A 37 10.34 12.96 -11.62
C PRO A 37 8.99 13.40 -11.04
N PRO A 38 8.32 14.41 -11.64
CA PRO A 38 7.00 14.84 -11.20
C PRO A 38 5.95 13.72 -11.19
N SER A 39 6.10 12.72 -12.07
CA SER A 39 5.24 11.52 -12.12
C SER A 39 5.23 10.76 -10.79
N VAL A 40 6.36 10.73 -10.07
CA VAL A 40 6.49 10.08 -8.75
C VAL A 40 6.16 11.05 -7.61
N ARG A 41 6.63 12.30 -7.69
CA ARG A 41 6.45 13.30 -6.61
C ARG A 41 5.01 13.70 -6.36
N ASN A 42 4.19 13.72 -7.41
CA ASN A 42 2.80 14.17 -7.32
C ASN A 42 1.82 13.04 -6.97
N THR A 43 2.33 11.85 -6.65
CA THR A 43 1.52 10.68 -6.32
C THR A 43 1.03 10.77 -4.89
N TRP A 44 -0.12 10.13 -4.63
CA TRP A 44 -0.64 10.02 -3.26
C TRP A 44 0.25 9.14 -2.37
N TRP A 45 1.00 8.21 -2.98
CA TRP A 45 1.83 7.23 -2.30
C TRP A 45 3.28 7.70 -2.08
N PHE A 46 3.67 8.86 -2.62
CA PHE A 46 5.01 9.45 -2.43
C PHE A 46 5.54 9.42 -0.98
N PRO A 47 4.72 9.70 0.07
CA PRO A 47 5.18 9.62 1.46
C PRO A 47 5.78 8.27 1.86
N LEU A 48 5.40 7.16 1.23
CA LEU A 48 5.98 5.84 1.49
C LEU A 48 7.50 5.85 1.27
N LEU A 49 7.99 6.54 0.25
CA LEU A 49 9.41 6.61 -0.08
C LEU A 49 10.24 7.25 1.05
N ASN A 50 9.67 8.23 1.75
CA ASN A 50 10.31 8.91 2.87
C ASN A 50 10.30 8.10 4.18
N THR A 51 9.62 6.95 4.20
CA THR A 51 9.62 6.01 5.34
C THR A 51 10.67 4.90 5.22
N ILE A 52 11.42 4.87 4.11
CA ILE A 52 12.45 3.87 3.85
C ILE A 52 13.79 4.37 4.44
N PRO A 53 14.45 3.63 5.34
CA PRO A 53 15.78 3.97 5.83
C PRO A 53 16.85 3.55 4.82
N LEU A 54 18.05 4.14 4.95
CA LEU A 54 19.15 3.91 4.01
C LEU A 54 19.58 2.42 3.90
N ASP A 55 19.55 1.69 5.01
CA ASP A 55 19.87 0.26 5.04
C ASP A 55 18.79 -0.60 4.35
N GLN A 56 17.54 -0.15 4.38
CA GLN A 56 16.46 -0.83 3.67
C GLN A 56 16.48 -0.51 2.18
N TYR A 57 16.86 0.72 1.79
CA TYR A 57 17.04 1.08 0.39
C TYR A 57 17.96 0.10 -0.34
N THR A 58 19.13 -0.21 0.26
CA THR A 58 20.09 -1.15 -0.35
C THR A 58 19.53 -2.57 -0.43
N ARG A 59 18.75 -3.03 0.56
CA ARG A 59 18.04 -4.32 0.50
C ARG A 59 16.97 -4.36 -0.58
N ILE A 60 16.18 -3.29 -0.72
CA ILE A 60 15.15 -3.20 -1.77
C ILE A 60 15.82 -3.18 -3.14
N TYR A 61 16.96 -2.50 -3.29
CA TYR A 61 17.75 -2.51 -4.53
C TYR A 61 18.24 -3.93 -4.88
N GLN A 62 18.83 -4.65 -3.92
CA GLN A 62 19.23 -6.05 -4.14
C GLN A 62 18.04 -6.92 -4.55
N TRP A 63 16.90 -6.71 -3.90
CA TRP A 63 15.69 -7.44 -4.19
C TRP A 63 15.16 -7.14 -5.60
N PHE A 64 15.12 -5.87 -5.99
CA PHE A 64 14.77 -5.42 -7.33
C PHE A 64 15.65 -6.11 -8.39
N THR A 65 16.97 -6.09 -8.21
CA THR A 65 17.91 -6.75 -9.14
C THR A 65 17.77 -8.28 -9.18
N GLY A 66 17.17 -8.89 -8.14
CA GLY A 66 16.89 -10.32 -8.12
C GLY A 66 15.61 -10.69 -8.86
N VAL A 67 14.67 -9.76 -8.97
CA VAL A 67 13.39 -9.94 -9.70
C VAL A 67 13.50 -9.50 -11.15
N ASP A 68 14.27 -8.45 -11.43
CA ASP A 68 14.63 -7.97 -12.77
C ASP A 68 15.57 -9.00 -13.44
N ARG A 69 14.98 -9.97 -14.13
CA ARG A 69 15.71 -11.12 -14.68
C ARG A 69 16.44 -10.77 -15.96
N ASP A 70 15.86 -9.87 -16.73
CA ASP A 70 16.43 -9.42 -18.00
C ASP A 70 17.38 -8.24 -17.84
N ARG A 71 17.45 -7.65 -16.63
CA ARG A 71 18.28 -6.49 -16.28
C ARG A 71 17.91 -5.25 -17.08
N SER A 72 16.64 -5.09 -17.40
CA SER A 72 16.10 -3.91 -18.09
C SER A 72 16.19 -2.65 -17.25
N GLY A 73 16.33 -2.77 -15.92
CA GLY A 73 16.25 -1.64 -14.98
C GLY A 73 14.82 -1.24 -14.65
N THR A 74 13.83 -2.02 -15.09
CA THR A 74 12.41 -1.89 -14.79
C THR A 74 11.81 -3.27 -14.51
N LEU A 75 10.61 -3.33 -13.92
CA LEU A 75 9.93 -4.61 -13.69
C LEU A 75 8.64 -4.71 -14.47
N GLU A 76 8.48 -5.82 -15.17
CA GLU A 76 7.26 -6.17 -15.87
C GLU A 76 6.34 -7.02 -14.99
N ILE A 77 5.06 -7.12 -15.38
CA ILE A 77 4.08 -7.91 -14.61
C ILE A 77 4.51 -9.36 -14.41
N ASN A 78 5.17 -9.97 -15.40
CA ASN A 78 5.65 -11.35 -15.32
C ASN A 78 6.76 -11.51 -14.27
N GLU A 79 7.65 -10.53 -14.18
CA GLU A 79 8.73 -10.52 -13.19
C GLU A 79 8.17 -10.31 -11.79
N LEU A 80 7.23 -9.38 -11.63
CA LEU A 80 6.52 -9.18 -10.36
C LEU A 80 5.84 -10.45 -9.86
N MET A 81 5.23 -11.23 -10.75
CA MET A 81 4.59 -12.51 -10.37
C MET A 81 5.59 -13.57 -9.91
N MET A 82 6.85 -13.51 -10.35
CA MET A 82 7.90 -14.45 -9.95
C MET A 82 8.63 -14.03 -8.66
N GLY A 83 8.41 -12.78 -8.20
CA GLY A 83 9.00 -12.24 -6.99
C GLY A 83 8.39 -12.81 -5.69
N GLN A 84 9.23 -12.95 -4.66
CA GLN A 84 8.84 -13.28 -3.27
C GLN A 84 8.94 -12.08 -2.30
N PHE A 85 7.82 -11.40 -2.08
CA PHE A 85 7.74 -10.12 -1.36
C PHE A 85 7.80 -10.31 0.19
N PRO A 86 7.81 -9.22 1.00
CA PRO A 86 7.86 -9.31 2.47
C PRO A 86 6.88 -10.33 3.04
N GLY A 87 7.29 -11.09 4.05
CA GLY A 87 6.44 -12.11 4.67
C GLY A 87 6.13 -13.33 3.79
N GLY A 88 6.81 -13.49 2.64
CA GLY A 88 6.57 -14.59 1.71
C GLY A 88 5.35 -14.39 0.80
N ILE A 89 4.87 -13.14 0.67
CA ILE A 89 3.78 -12.78 -0.23
C ILE A 89 4.10 -13.21 -1.66
N ARG A 90 3.14 -13.86 -2.31
CA ARG A 90 3.18 -14.22 -3.74
C ARG A 90 2.01 -13.55 -4.45
N LEU A 91 2.30 -12.85 -5.54
CA LEU A 91 1.27 -12.14 -6.28
C LEU A 91 0.60 -13.06 -7.28
N SER A 92 -0.72 -13.16 -7.19
CA SER A 92 -1.52 -13.72 -8.28
C SER A 92 -1.49 -12.81 -9.52
N PRO A 93 -1.81 -13.30 -10.73
CA PRO A 93 -1.88 -12.45 -11.91
C PRO A 93 -2.80 -11.24 -11.73
N GLN A 94 -3.93 -11.43 -11.06
CA GLN A 94 -4.88 -10.36 -10.78
C GLN A 94 -4.30 -9.35 -9.78
N THR A 95 -3.66 -9.81 -8.70
CA THR A 95 -3.04 -8.92 -7.70
C THR A 95 -1.86 -8.16 -8.28
N ALA A 96 -1.01 -8.82 -9.07
CA ALA A 96 0.12 -8.20 -9.76
C ALA A 96 -0.36 -7.09 -10.70
N LEU A 97 -1.42 -7.33 -11.48
CA LEU A 97 -2.02 -6.30 -12.33
C LEU A 97 -2.58 -5.11 -11.53
N ARG A 98 -3.16 -5.35 -10.34
CA ARG A 98 -3.60 -4.26 -9.46
C ARG A 98 -2.41 -3.46 -8.93
N MET A 99 -1.32 -4.12 -8.55
CA MET A 99 -0.09 -3.47 -8.12
C MET A 99 0.50 -2.61 -9.24
N MET A 100 0.59 -3.13 -10.47
CA MET A 100 0.95 -2.34 -11.65
C MET A 100 0.09 -1.08 -11.74
N ARG A 101 -1.24 -1.23 -11.72
CA ARG A 101 -2.18 -0.09 -11.84
C ARG A 101 -2.13 0.93 -10.68
N ILE A 102 -1.47 0.62 -9.58
CA ILE A 102 -1.24 1.59 -8.49
C ILE A 102 0.04 2.39 -8.73
N PHE A 103 1.11 1.69 -9.12
CA PHE A 103 2.48 2.19 -9.06
C PHE A 103 3.05 2.57 -10.42
N ASP A 104 2.60 1.97 -11.53
CA ASP A 104 2.91 2.41 -12.90
C ASP A 104 2.15 3.72 -13.16
N THR A 105 2.82 4.83 -12.87
CA THR A 105 2.18 6.17 -12.87
C THR A 105 2.27 6.89 -14.20
N ASP A 106 3.20 6.47 -15.05
CA ASP A 106 3.35 6.96 -16.41
C ASP A 106 2.68 6.04 -17.46
N PHE A 107 2.07 4.93 -17.02
CA PHE A 107 1.34 3.96 -17.84
C PHE A 107 2.21 3.32 -18.93
N ASN A 108 3.51 3.20 -18.69
CA ASN A 108 4.43 2.63 -19.66
C ASN A 108 4.39 1.09 -19.65
N GLY A 109 3.69 0.45 -18.70
CA GLY A 109 3.58 -0.99 -18.58
C GLY A 109 4.71 -1.65 -17.78
N HIS A 110 5.60 -0.84 -17.20
CA HIS A 110 6.78 -1.23 -16.45
C HIS A 110 6.83 -0.47 -15.11
N ILE A 111 7.44 -1.07 -14.09
CA ILE A 111 7.64 -0.46 -12.78
C ILE A 111 9.10 -0.02 -12.67
N SER A 112 9.32 1.28 -12.57
CA SER A 112 10.63 1.84 -12.28
C SER A 112 11.08 1.51 -10.85
N PHE A 113 12.38 1.69 -10.57
CA PHE A 113 12.90 1.40 -9.23
C PHE A 113 12.23 2.24 -8.11
N TYR A 114 11.87 3.50 -8.38
CA TYR A 114 11.17 4.34 -7.39
C TYR A 114 9.75 3.84 -7.11
N GLU A 115 9.02 3.47 -8.15
CA GLU A 115 7.68 2.90 -8.05
C GLU A 115 7.73 1.54 -7.32
N PHE A 116 8.76 0.74 -7.61
CA PHE A 116 9.02 -0.51 -6.92
C PHE A 116 9.26 -0.32 -5.42
N MET A 117 10.06 0.68 -5.03
CA MET A 117 10.30 0.98 -3.62
C MET A 117 9.01 1.33 -2.88
N ALA A 118 8.13 2.15 -3.47
CA ALA A 118 6.84 2.47 -2.90
C ALA A 118 5.95 1.22 -2.78
N MET A 119 5.93 0.37 -3.81
CA MET A 119 5.20 -0.89 -3.81
C MET A 119 5.69 -1.86 -2.73
N TYR A 120 7.00 -2.05 -2.62
CA TYR A 120 7.59 -2.89 -1.59
C TYR A 120 7.21 -2.39 -0.19
N LYS A 121 7.29 -1.08 0.02
CA LYS A 121 6.99 -0.47 1.32
C LYS A 121 5.51 -0.53 1.68
N PHE A 122 4.63 -0.40 0.68
CA PHE A 122 3.20 -0.65 0.82
C PHE A 122 2.91 -2.11 1.24
N MET A 123 3.54 -3.09 0.59
CA MET A 123 3.37 -4.50 0.94
C MET A 123 3.90 -4.81 2.34
N GLU A 124 5.04 -4.24 2.72
CA GLU A 124 5.58 -4.39 4.08
C GLU A 124 4.64 -3.81 5.14
N LEU A 125 4.07 -2.62 4.89
CA LEU A 125 3.11 -2.00 5.79
C LEU A 125 1.85 -2.87 5.95
N ALA A 126 1.31 -3.37 4.83
CA ALA A 126 0.15 -4.26 4.83
C ALA A 126 0.44 -5.60 5.53
N TYR A 127 1.63 -6.18 5.32
CA TYR A 127 2.07 -7.39 5.99
C TYR A 127 2.20 -7.19 7.51
N ASN A 128 2.88 -6.13 7.94
CA ASN A 128 3.04 -5.84 9.36
C ASN A 128 1.68 -5.61 10.05
N LEU A 129 0.74 -4.96 9.35
CA LEU A 129 -0.61 -4.77 9.84
C LEU A 129 -1.39 -6.09 9.93
N PHE A 130 -1.22 -7.00 8.97
CA PHE A 130 -1.80 -8.35 9.03
C PHE A 130 -1.31 -9.11 10.27
N VAL A 131 0.02 -9.16 10.46
CA VAL A 131 0.64 -9.84 11.61
C VAL A 131 0.21 -9.23 12.94
N MET A 132 0.03 -7.90 12.99
CA MET A 132 -0.45 -7.21 14.19
C MET A 132 -1.90 -7.55 14.53
N ASN A 133 -2.76 -7.78 13.53
CA ASN A 133 -4.16 -8.10 13.75
C ASN A 133 -4.40 -9.62 13.93
N ASP A 134 -3.53 -10.50 13.43
CA ASP A 134 -3.55 -11.94 13.70
C ASP A 134 -3.05 -12.28 15.12
N ARG A 135 -3.81 -11.83 16.13
CA ARG A 135 -3.43 -11.93 17.55
C ARG A 135 -3.34 -13.37 18.04
N ASN A 136 -4.18 -14.25 17.49
CA ASN A 136 -4.20 -15.68 17.82
C ASN A 136 -3.17 -16.49 17.02
N ARG A 137 -2.42 -15.84 16.11
CA ARG A 137 -1.40 -16.48 15.24
C ARG A 137 -1.97 -17.64 14.43
N SER A 138 -3.20 -17.49 13.97
CA SER A 138 -3.87 -18.49 13.13
C SER A 138 -3.30 -18.53 11.71
N GLY A 139 -2.57 -17.48 11.30
CA GLY A 139 -2.11 -17.27 9.93
C GLY A 139 -3.20 -16.71 9.01
N THR A 140 -4.35 -16.30 9.57
CA THR A 140 -5.52 -15.78 8.86
C THR A 140 -6.20 -14.68 9.66
N LEU A 141 -7.00 -13.85 8.99
CA LEU A 141 -7.95 -12.93 9.63
C LEU A 141 -9.38 -13.43 9.39
N GLU A 142 -10.20 -13.37 10.41
CA GLU A 142 -11.63 -13.58 10.26
C GLU A 142 -12.27 -12.41 9.47
N PRO A 143 -13.37 -12.64 8.72
CA PRO A 143 -13.99 -11.57 7.92
C PRO A 143 -14.39 -10.31 8.70
N HIS A 144 -14.66 -10.46 10.01
CA HIS A 144 -15.00 -9.33 10.88
C HIS A 144 -13.77 -8.50 11.32
N GLU A 145 -12.56 -9.06 11.23
CA GLU A 145 -11.29 -8.39 11.58
C GLU A 145 -10.74 -7.54 10.43
N ILE A 146 -11.21 -7.75 9.20
CA ILE A 146 -10.79 -7.01 8.01
C ILE A 146 -11.11 -5.51 8.14
N LEU A 147 -12.29 -5.16 8.65
CA LEU A 147 -12.72 -3.77 8.79
C LEU A 147 -11.80 -2.96 9.72
N PRO A 148 -11.58 -3.35 10.99
CA PRO A 148 -10.69 -2.59 11.88
C PRO A 148 -9.24 -2.59 11.40
N ALA A 149 -8.78 -3.62 10.68
CA ALA A 149 -7.47 -3.61 10.05
C ALA A 149 -7.40 -2.56 8.92
N LEU A 150 -8.37 -2.52 8.00
CA LEU A 150 -8.41 -1.53 6.92
C LEU A 150 -8.51 -0.09 7.45
N GLN A 151 -9.24 0.12 8.55
CA GLN A 151 -9.33 1.43 9.20
C GLN A 151 -7.98 1.91 9.74
N GLN A 152 -7.14 1.01 10.29
CA GLN A 152 -5.77 1.34 10.71
C GLN A 152 -4.88 1.74 9.53
N LEU A 153 -5.09 1.13 8.36
CA LEU A 153 -4.40 1.49 7.11
C LEU A 153 -4.91 2.83 6.52
N GLY A 154 -6.05 3.33 7.00
CA GLY A 154 -6.67 4.59 6.59
C GLY A 154 -7.87 4.42 5.62
N PHE A 155 -8.35 3.20 5.41
CA PHE A 155 -9.52 2.92 4.57
C PHE A 155 -10.79 2.79 5.42
N TYR A 156 -11.62 3.83 5.42
CA TYR A 156 -12.83 3.92 6.24
C TYR A 156 -14.06 3.41 5.48
N ILE A 157 -14.19 2.08 5.40
CA ILE A 157 -15.33 1.40 4.76
C ILE A 157 -16.41 1.01 5.77
N ASN A 158 -17.59 0.66 5.26
CA ASN A 158 -18.65 0.06 6.07
C ASN A 158 -18.54 -1.48 6.16
N GLN A 159 -19.32 -2.09 7.08
CA GLN A 159 -19.28 -3.53 7.33
C GLN A 159 -19.69 -4.38 6.12
N ARG A 160 -20.66 -3.92 5.32
CA ARG A 160 -21.09 -4.63 4.10
C ARG A 160 -19.95 -4.71 3.09
N THR A 161 -19.25 -3.59 2.89
CA THR A 161 -18.07 -3.51 2.01
C THR A 161 -16.96 -4.45 2.49
N SER A 162 -16.68 -4.47 3.79
CA SER A 162 -15.65 -5.37 4.36
C SER A 162 -15.92 -6.85 4.05
N LEU A 163 -17.16 -7.30 4.29
CA LEU A 163 -17.57 -8.68 4.01
C LEU A 163 -17.60 -8.98 2.50
N LEU A 164 -17.97 -8.01 1.66
CA LEU A 164 -17.93 -8.15 0.20
C LEU A 164 -16.48 -8.29 -0.30
N LEU A 165 -15.54 -7.48 0.20
CA LEU A 165 -14.12 -7.59 -0.13
C LEU A 165 -13.58 -8.99 0.18
N HIS A 166 -13.93 -9.55 1.35
CA HIS A 166 -13.59 -10.93 1.66
C HIS A 166 -14.14 -11.90 0.60
N ARG A 167 -15.43 -11.83 0.28
CA ARG A 167 -16.06 -12.72 -0.73
C ARG A 167 -15.39 -12.61 -2.10
N LEU A 168 -15.04 -11.40 -2.54
CA LEU A 168 -14.42 -11.15 -3.84
C LEU A 168 -12.99 -11.69 -3.94
N PHE A 169 -12.21 -11.63 -2.86
CA PHE A 169 -10.77 -11.87 -2.90
C PHE A 169 -10.30 -13.16 -2.20
N ALA A 170 -11.12 -13.77 -1.34
CA ALA A 170 -10.77 -14.98 -0.60
C ALA A 170 -10.83 -16.28 -1.42
N ARG A 171 -11.29 -16.24 -2.69
CA ARG A 171 -11.34 -17.41 -3.58
C ARG A 171 -12.09 -18.62 -2.99
N GLY A 172 -13.16 -18.35 -2.24
CA GLY A 172 -13.98 -19.37 -1.58
C GLY A 172 -13.44 -19.86 -0.23
N MET A 173 -12.30 -19.33 0.24
CA MET A 173 -11.79 -19.63 1.58
C MET A 173 -12.68 -18.99 2.66
N ALA A 174 -12.80 -19.67 3.81
CA ALA A 174 -13.62 -19.20 4.93
C ALA A 174 -13.02 -17.96 5.62
N PHE A 175 -11.69 -17.86 5.61
CA PHE A 175 -10.91 -16.82 6.28
C PHE A 175 -10.00 -16.11 5.29
N CYS A 176 -9.56 -14.91 5.66
CA CYS A 176 -8.65 -14.09 4.88
C CYS A 176 -7.20 -14.47 5.20
N ASP A 177 -6.56 -15.26 4.34
CA ASP A 177 -5.11 -15.46 4.41
C ASP A 177 -4.33 -14.19 3.99
N LEU A 178 -2.99 -14.23 4.11
CA LEU A 178 -2.14 -13.10 3.74
C LEU A 178 -2.31 -12.69 2.28
N ASN A 179 -2.48 -13.63 1.35
CA ASN A 179 -2.63 -13.31 -0.07
C ASN A 179 -3.98 -12.62 -0.36
N CYS A 180 -5.06 -13.07 0.28
CA CYS A 180 -6.36 -12.42 0.26
C CYS A 180 -6.26 -11.00 0.82
N TRP A 181 -5.59 -10.83 1.96
CA TRP A 181 -5.39 -9.52 2.59
C TRP A 181 -4.64 -8.56 1.66
N ILE A 182 -3.55 -9.01 1.03
CA ILE A 182 -2.80 -8.19 0.07
C ILE A 182 -3.64 -7.86 -1.17
N ALA A 183 -4.49 -8.78 -1.64
CA ALA A 183 -5.39 -8.51 -2.74
C ALA A 183 -6.45 -7.44 -2.39
N ILE A 184 -7.00 -7.48 -1.16
CA ILE A 184 -7.91 -6.46 -0.64
C ILE A 184 -7.21 -5.09 -0.56
N CYS A 185 -6.01 -5.04 0.04
CA CYS A 185 -5.21 -3.82 0.13
C CYS A 185 -4.87 -3.26 -1.25
N ALA A 186 -4.48 -4.11 -2.21
CA ALA A 186 -4.21 -3.70 -3.59
C ALA A 186 -5.46 -3.13 -4.26
N PHE A 187 -6.64 -3.72 -4.05
CA PHE A 187 -7.87 -3.16 -4.58
C PHE A 187 -8.21 -1.78 -3.98
N ALA A 188 -8.06 -1.61 -2.67
CA ALA A 188 -8.32 -0.33 -2.00
C ALA A 188 -7.35 0.76 -2.48
N ALA A 189 -6.05 0.46 -2.58
CA ALA A 189 -5.03 1.37 -3.10
C ALA A 189 -5.24 1.69 -4.60
N GLN A 190 -5.62 0.70 -5.41
CA GLN A 190 -5.95 0.94 -6.82
C GLN A 190 -7.17 1.86 -6.96
N THR A 191 -8.17 1.67 -6.10
CA THR A 191 -9.35 2.55 -6.05
C THR A 191 -8.96 3.97 -5.63
N ARG A 192 -7.94 4.13 -4.77
CA ARG A 192 -7.37 5.45 -4.45
C ARG A 192 -6.70 6.10 -5.65
N SER A 193 -5.94 5.36 -6.45
CA SER A 193 -5.36 5.87 -7.70
C SER A 193 -6.47 6.26 -8.70
N ALA A 194 -7.51 5.44 -8.83
CA ALA A 194 -8.69 5.77 -9.66
C ALA A 194 -9.40 7.05 -9.20
N TYR A 195 -9.58 7.22 -7.89
CA TYR A 195 -10.13 8.45 -7.31
C TYR A 195 -9.31 9.68 -7.70
N GLN A 196 -7.97 9.58 -7.62
CA GLN A 196 -7.09 10.66 -8.06
C GLN A 196 -7.31 11.03 -9.52
N MET A 197 -7.35 10.03 -10.41
CA MET A 197 -7.53 10.24 -11.85
C MET A 197 -8.88 10.89 -12.18
N ILE A 198 -9.96 10.44 -11.53
CA ILE A 198 -11.31 11.00 -11.75
C ILE A 198 -11.34 12.47 -11.32
N PHE A 199 -10.85 12.79 -10.13
CA PHE A 199 -10.94 14.15 -9.57
C PHE A 199 -9.81 15.10 -10.00
N MET A 200 -8.79 14.61 -10.71
CA MET A 200 -7.85 15.45 -11.45
C MET A 200 -8.46 16.05 -12.72
N ASN A 201 -9.60 15.51 -13.21
CA ASN A 201 -10.29 16.08 -14.35
C ASN A 201 -10.82 17.48 -14.01
N PRO A 202 -10.40 18.55 -14.72
CA PRO A 202 -10.77 19.93 -14.42
C PRO A 202 -12.28 20.20 -14.51
N TYR A 203 -13.04 19.32 -15.17
CA TYR A 203 -14.50 19.37 -15.21
C TYR A 203 -15.14 19.41 -13.81
N TYR A 204 -14.54 18.73 -12.82
CA TYR A 204 -15.04 18.71 -11.44
C TYR A 204 -14.66 19.95 -10.61
N GLY A 205 -14.02 20.95 -11.24
CA GLY A 205 -13.55 22.16 -10.58
C GLY A 205 -12.20 21.97 -9.88
N PRO A 206 -11.81 22.88 -8.97
CA PRO A 206 -10.54 22.78 -8.28
C PRO A 206 -10.47 21.52 -7.41
N MET A 207 -9.31 20.86 -7.44
CA MET A 207 -9.11 19.63 -6.67
C MET A 207 -9.25 19.91 -5.17
N LYS A 208 -10.19 19.20 -4.53
CA LYS A 208 -10.40 19.28 -3.09
C LYS A 208 -9.26 18.57 -2.34
N PRO A 209 -8.86 19.05 -1.15
CA PRO A 209 -7.97 18.30 -0.27
C PRO A 209 -8.49 16.89 -0.01
N PHE A 210 -7.59 15.92 0.07
CA PHE A 210 -7.98 14.54 0.34
C PHE A 210 -8.63 14.42 1.72
N ASN A 211 -9.84 13.85 1.77
CA ASN A 211 -10.55 13.53 3.00
C ASN A 211 -10.81 12.01 3.01
N PRO A 212 -10.25 11.26 3.96
CA PRO A 212 -10.35 9.81 3.97
C PRO A 212 -11.77 9.30 4.26
N MET A 213 -12.62 10.07 4.94
CA MET A 213 -14.02 9.71 5.20
C MET A 213 -14.87 9.80 3.93
N GLU A 214 -14.67 10.84 3.13
CA GLU A 214 -15.34 10.97 1.82
C GLU A 214 -14.81 9.92 0.83
N PHE A 215 -13.51 9.65 0.85
CA PHE A 215 -12.95 8.54 0.07
C PHE A 215 -13.51 7.18 0.49
N GLY A 216 -13.76 6.97 1.79
CA GLY A 216 -14.42 5.78 2.31
C GLY A 216 -15.78 5.50 1.67
N LYS A 217 -16.63 6.53 1.55
CA LYS A 217 -17.92 6.45 0.84
C LYS A 217 -17.74 6.09 -0.64
N PHE A 218 -16.74 6.69 -1.30
CA PHE A 218 -16.41 6.36 -2.68
C PHE A 218 -15.99 4.90 -2.83
N LEU A 219 -15.14 4.40 -1.92
CA LEU A 219 -14.70 3.01 -1.92
C LEU A 219 -15.86 2.04 -1.67
N ASP A 220 -16.79 2.36 -0.78
CA ASP A 220 -18.00 1.57 -0.56
C ASP A 220 -18.83 1.42 -1.84
N VAL A 221 -19.08 2.54 -2.54
CA VAL A 221 -19.85 2.55 -3.79
C VAL A 221 -19.12 1.78 -4.89
N VAL A 222 -17.82 2.02 -5.09
CA VAL A 222 -17.03 1.32 -6.12
C VAL A 222 -16.98 -0.17 -5.87
N THR A 223 -16.82 -0.60 -4.61
CA THR A 223 -16.79 -2.03 -4.28
C THR A 223 -18.12 -2.72 -4.60
N SER A 224 -19.24 -2.03 -4.41
CA SER A 224 -20.57 -2.58 -4.74
C SER A 224 -20.79 -2.86 -6.22
N LEU A 225 -19.99 -2.24 -7.11
CA LEU A 225 -20.02 -2.49 -8.56
C LEU A 225 -19.31 -3.80 -8.95
N LEU A 226 -18.58 -4.43 -8.03
CA LEU A 226 -17.89 -5.71 -8.26
C LEU A 226 -18.68 -6.91 -7.72
N GLU A 227 -19.81 -6.69 -7.02
CA GLU A 227 -20.74 -7.75 -6.55
C GLU A 227 -21.49 -8.38 -7.74
#